data_AF-A0A5C6RNU2-F1
#
_entry.id   AF-A0A5C6RNU2-F1
#
_cell.length_a   1.000
_cell.length_b   1.000
_cell.length_c   1.000
_cell.angle_alpha   90.00
_cell.angle_beta   90.00
_cell.angle_gamma   90.00
#
_symmetry.space_group_name_H-M   'P 1'
#
loop_
_entity.id
_entity.type
_entity.pdbx_description
1 polymer ?
#
loop_
_entity_poly.entity_id
_entity_poly.type
_entity_poly.pdbx_seq_one_letter_code
_entity_poly.pdbx_strand_id
1 'polypeptide(L)'
;MYKFLTKNGQTLAFGLGVVITAIFLISVVSNMGEFTAMAEEKQAETTIFDFGLYGAIALSIVAAIAMVLFGLVQVATSFKSSMKGILGFVALLVIFFVSYSMTDTNVSPYIQGAIDKFEQGGAVFTEGNLKFISGGISTTVILVILAAAAFVISEISNLFK
;
A
#
# COMPACT_ATOMS: atom_id res chain seq x y z
N MET A 1 6.74 -18.97 22.95
CA MET A 1 6.75 -17.80 22.05
C MET A 1 5.68 -17.88 20.96
N TYR A 2 5.58 -18.98 20.20
CA TYR A 2 4.55 -19.17 19.15
C TYR A 2 3.09 -18.91 19.62
N LYS A 3 2.64 -19.54 20.71
CA LYS A 3 1.27 -19.36 21.26
C LYS A 3 0.96 -17.92 21.69
N PHE A 4 1.96 -17.14 22.08
CA PHE A 4 1.78 -15.75 22.49
C PHE A 4 1.59 -14.85 21.26
N LEU A 5 2.42 -15.05 20.23
CA LEU A 5 2.34 -14.30 18.97
C LEU A 5 1.06 -14.66 18.18
N THR A 6 0.62 -15.92 18.19
CA THR A 6 -0.62 -16.31 17.51
C THR A 6 -1.86 -15.79 18.23
N LYS A 7 -1.83 -15.70 19.57
CA LYS A 7 -2.96 -15.19 20.36
C LYS A 7 -3.04 -13.66 20.37
N ASN A 8 -1.91 -12.97 20.44
CA ASN A 8 -1.85 -11.51 20.63
C ASN A 8 -1.35 -10.76 19.38
N GLY A 9 -1.17 -11.43 18.24
CA GLY A 9 -0.55 -10.84 17.05
C GLY A 9 -1.23 -9.55 16.58
N GLN A 10 -2.57 -9.52 16.57
CA GLN A 10 -3.33 -8.32 16.22
C GLN A 10 -3.12 -7.18 17.23
N THR A 11 -3.16 -7.48 18.54
CA THR A 11 -2.92 -6.49 19.60
C THR A 11 -1.50 -5.94 19.54
N LEU A 12 -0.51 -6.79 19.25
CA LEU A 12 0.89 -6.38 19.10
C LEU A 12 1.09 -5.52 17.86
N ALA A 13 0.49 -5.89 16.72
CA ALA A 13 0.54 -5.09 15.49
C ALA A 13 -0.11 -3.72 15.69
N PHE A 14 -1.29 -3.68 16.32
CA PHE A 14 -1.97 -2.44 16.66
C PHE A 14 -1.14 -1.58 17.62
N GLY A 15 -0.63 -2.17 18.71
CA GLY A 15 0.20 -1.47 19.69
C GLY A 15 1.48 -0.89 19.06
N LEU A 16 2.16 -1.65 18.22
CA LEU A 16 3.33 -1.18 17.48
C LEU A 16 2.97 0.01 16.56
N GLY A 17 1.86 -0.08 15.84
CA GLY A 17 1.37 1.00 14.98
C GLY A 17 1.02 2.27 15.76
N VAL A 18 0.39 2.13 16.93
CA VAL A 18 0.09 3.25 17.83
C VAL A 18 1.36 3.91 18.33
N VAL A 19 2.36 3.13 18.76
CA VAL A 19 3.64 3.66 19.26
C VAL A 19 4.38 4.44 18.16
N ILE A 20 4.48 3.88 16.95
CA ILE A 20 5.15 4.54 15.83
C ILE A 20 4.43 5.85 15.47
N THR A 21 3.10 5.80 15.40
CA THR A 21 2.27 6.99 15.14
C THR A 21 2.45 8.05 16.23
N ALA A 22 2.47 7.65 17.50
CA ALA A 22 2.66 8.57 18.62
C ALA A 22 4.02 9.27 18.55
N ILE A 23 5.11 8.53 18.30
CA ILE A 23 6.45 9.11 18.18
C ILE A 23 6.53 10.06 16.96
N PHE A 24 5.94 9.66 15.82
CA PHE A 24 5.84 10.52 14.65
C PHE A 24 5.11 11.84 14.96
N LEU A 25 3.93 11.76 15.62
CA LEU A 25 3.16 12.95 15.97
C LEU A 25 3.91 13.84 16.97
N ILE A 26 4.58 13.27 17.97
CA ILE A 26 5.41 14.03 18.91
C ILE A 26 6.54 14.76 18.17
N SER A 27 7.24 14.07 17.26
CA SER A 27 8.31 14.66 16.44
C SER A 27 7.78 15.83 15.60
N VAL A 28 6.68 15.63 14.88
CA VAL A 28 6.11 16.66 14.01
C VAL A 28 5.59 17.84 14.84
N VAL A 29 4.67 17.60 15.78
CA VAL A 29 3.99 18.65 16.55
C VAL A 29 4.98 19.51 17.34
N SER A 30 6.03 18.90 17.92
CA SER A 30 7.03 19.65 18.70
C SER A 30 7.88 20.58 17.83
N ASN A 31 8.06 20.27 16.54
CA ASN A 31 8.91 21.03 15.63
C ASN A 31 8.12 21.80 14.54
N MET A 32 6.78 21.74 14.57
CA MET A 32 5.92 22.41 13.57
C MET A 32 6.14 23.92 13.51
N GLY A 33 6.38 24.57 14.65
CA GLY A 33 6.62 26.01 14.71
C GLY A 33 7.86 26.41 13.90
N GLU A 34 8.96 25.69 14.08
CA GLU A 34 10.20 25.91 13.33
C GLU A 34 10.01 25.61 11.85
N PHE A 35 9.36 24.49 11.52
CA PHE A 35 9.09 24.09 10.13
C PHE A 35 8.30 25.15 9.36
N THR A 36 7.22 25.69 9.95
CA THR A 36 6.38 26.71 9.28
C THR A 36 7.07 28.07 9.14
N ALA A 37 8.10 28.34 9.94
CA ALA A 37 8.90 29.56 9.85
C ALA A 37 10.02 29.47 8.80
N MET A 38 10.32 28.26 8.30
CA MET A 38 11.31 28.06 7.24
C MET A 38 10.76 28.48 5.88
N ALA A 39 11.65 28.97 5.01
CA ALA A 39 11.35 29.17 3.59
C ALA A 39 10.97 27.84 2.93
N GLU A 40 10.06 27.87 1.95
CA GLU A 40 9.47 26.67 1.32
C GLU A 40 10.54 25.75 0.73
N GLU A 41 11.62 26.33 0.17
CA GLU A 41 12.73 25.57 -0.39
C GLU A 41 13.50 24.77 0.68
N LYS A 42 13.51 25.26 1.93
CA LYS A 42 14.17 24.60 3.06
C LYS A 42 13.28 23.62 3.79
N GLN A 43 11.97 23.71 3.62
CA GLN A 43 11.03 22.72 4.17
C GLN A 43 11.26 21.34 3.57
N ALA A 44 11.66 21.24 2.31
CA ALA A 44 11.96 19.97 1.65
C ALA A 44 13.20 19.25 2.21
N GLU A 45 14.10 19.96 2.90
CA GLU A 45 15.32 19.41 3.50
C GLU A 45 15.12 18.97 4.98
N THR A 46 13.91 19.13 5.52
CA THR A 46 13.63 18.82 6.93
C THR A 46 13.62 17.33 7.22
N THR A 47 13.98 16.96 8.45
CA THR A 47 13.98 15.57 8.93
C THR A 47 12.85 15.27 9.92
N ILE A 48 11.96 16.23 10.19
CA ILE A 48 10.92 16.08 11.22
C ILE A 48 9.94 14.92 10.93
N PHE A 49 9.84 14.52 9.66
CA PHE A 49 8.98 13.43 9.17
C PHE A 49 9.72 12.09 9.04
N ASP A 50 11.05 12.07 9.12
CA ASP A 50 11.89 10.92 8.78
C ASP A 50 11.57 9.70 9.62
N PHE A 51 11.31 9.87 10.92
CA PHE A 51 10.98 8.75 11.79
C PHE A 51 9.72 8.01 11.31
N GLY A 52 8.66 8.75 10.99
CA GLY A 52 7.41 8.17 10.49
C GLY A 52 7.59 7.56 9.11
N LEU A 53 8.29 8.29 8.22
CA LEU A 53 8.55 7.86 6.85
C LEU A 53 9.39 6.57 6.81
N TYR A 54 10.57 6.57 7.44
CA TYR A 54 11.45 5.41 7.47
C TYR A 54 10.84 4.25 8.26
N GLY A 55 10.09 4.52 9.33
CA GLY A 55 9.33 3.50 10.04
C GLY A 55 8.30 2.81 9.14
N ALA A 56 7.53 3.59 8.37
CA ALA A 56 6.54 3.07 7.42
C ALA A 56 7.22 2.28 6.28
N ILE A 57 8.32 2.79 5.71
CA ILE A 57 9.09 2.12 4.68
C ILE A 57 9.62 0.77 5.18
N ALA A 58 10.27 0.76 6.36
CA ALA A 58 10.83 -0.45 6.94
C ALA A 58 9.76 -1.51 7.21
N LEU A 59 8.64 -1.12 7.82
CA LEU A 59 7.51 -2.03 8.07
C LEU A 59 6.89 -2.55 6.77
N SER A 60 6.77 -1.71 5.75
CA SER A 60 6.24 -2.10 4.45
C SER A 60 7.13 -3.14 3.77
N ILE A 61 8.46 -2.94 3.81
CA ILE A 61 9.43 -3.90 3.28
C ILE A 61 9.34 -5.24 4.02
N VAL A 62 9.32 -5.21 5.36
CA VAL A 62 9.20 -6.43 6.18
C VAL A 62 7.89 -7.17 5.88
N ALA A 63 6.78 -6.44 5.78
CA ALA A 63 5.48 -7.01 5.46
C ALA A 63 5.46 -7.63 4.05
N ALA A 64 6.03 -6.96 3.06
CA ALA A 64 6.12 -7.47 1.69
C ALA A 64 6.96 -8.75 1.63
N ILE A 65 8.12 -8.78 2.29
CA ILE A 65 8.97 -9.98 2.38
C ILE A 65 8.21 -11.12 3.07
N ALA A 66 7.60 -10.85 4.23
CA ALA A 66 6.85 -11.86 4.97
C ALA A 66 5.68 -12.42 4.16
N MET A 67 4.94 -11.56 3.45
CA MET A 67 3.82 -11.96 2.59
C MET A 67 4.29 -12.94 1.49
N VAL A 68 5.39 -12.63 0.81
CA VAL A 68 5.95 -13.49 -0.24
C VAL A 68 6.45 -14.80 0.35
N LEU A 69 7.26 -14.76 1.42
CA LEU A 69 7.82 -15.96 2.04
C LEU A 69 6.73 -16.90 2.56
N PHE A 70 5.77 -16.38 3.33
CA PHE A 70 4.68 -17.20 3.86
C PHE A 70 3.74 -17.70 2.76
N GLY A 71 3.47 -16.88 1.73
CA GLY A 71 2.71 -17.30 0.57
C GLY A 71 3.37 -18.48 -0.16
N LEU A 72 4.67 -18.40 -0.43
CA LEU A 72 5.43 -19.46 -1.08
C LEU A 72 5.50 -20.73 -0.22
N VAL A 73 5.76 -20.60 1.09
CA VAL A 73 5.79 -21.74 2.01
C VAL A 73 4.43 -22.44 2.07
N GLN A 74 3.33 -21.69 2.11
CA GLN A 74 1.97 -22.25 2.11
C GLN A 74 1.66 -23.01 0.82
N VAL A 75 2.04 -22.47 -0.34
CA VAL A 75 1.87 -23.14 -1.62
C VAL A 75 2.71 -24.41 -1.71
N ALA A 76 3.97 -24.37 -1.26
CA ALA A 76 4.89 -25.51 -1.30
C ALA A 76 4.46 -26.65 -0.36
N THR A 77 4.02 -26.31 0.85
CA THR A 77 3.62 -27.31 1.86
C THR A 77 2.19 -27.82 1.68
N SER A 78 1.32 -27.04 1.03
CA SER A 78 -0.11 -27.34 0.94
C SER A 78 -0.73 -26.81 -0.36
N PHE A 79 -0.22 -27.30 -1.49
CA PHE A 79 -0.62 -26.86 -2.82
C PHE A 79 -2.12 -26.96 -3.07
N LYS A 80 -2.72 -28.13 -2.76
CA LYS A 80 -4.14 -28.40 -3.02
C LYS A 80 -5.07 -27.45 -2.25
N SER A 81 -4.79 -27.17 -0.97
CA SER A 81 -5.60 -26.24 -0.19
C SER A 81 -5.37 -24.79 -0.61
N SER A 82 -4.21 -24.48 -1.19
CA SER A 82 -3.85 -23.15 -1.68
C SER A 82 -4.46 -22.81 -3.04
N MET A 83 -5.13 -23.77 -3.71
CA MET A 83 -5.68 -23.59 -5.05
C MET A 83 -6.59 -22.36 -5.19
N LYS A 84 -7.45 -22.08 -4.18
CA LYS A 84 -8.30 -20.88 -4.18
C LYS A 84 -7.47 -19.58 -4.12
N GLY A 85 -6.42 -19.57 -3.30
CA GLY A 85 -5.50 -18.43 -3.19
C GLY A 85 -4.71 -18.21 -4.47
N ILE A 86 -4.22 -19.29 -5.09
CA ILE A 86 -3.52 -19.24 -6.38
C ILE A 86 -4.45 -18.68 -7.47
N LEU A 87 -5.67 -19.18 -7.59
CA LEU A 87 -6.65 -18.70 -8.57
C LEU A 87 -6.99 -17.21 -8.34
N GLY A 88 -7.16 -16.78 -7.09
CA GLY A 88 -7.37 -15.38 -6.76
C GLY A 88 -6.18 -14.49 -7.16
N PHE A 89 -4.96 -14.94 -6.90
CA PHE A 89 -3.75 -14.23 -7.29
C PHE A 89 -3.58 -14.15 -8.81
N VAL A 90 -3.86 -15.24 -9.54
CA VAL A 90 -3.85 -15.25 -11.01
C VAL A 90 -4.89 -14.27 -11.57
N ALA A 91 -6.11 -14.25 -11.04
CA ALA A 91 -7.13 -13.29 -11.45
C ALA A 91 -6.68 -11.84 -11.21
N LEU A 92 -6.05 -11.55 -10.07
CA LEU A 92 -5.47 -10.25 -9.77
C LEU A 92 -4.38 -9.86 -10.78
N LEU A 93 -3.47 -10.78 -11.13
CA LEU A 93 -2.44 -10.54 -12.14
C LEU A 93 -3.03 -10.25 -13.52
N VAL A 94 -4.11 -10.96 -13.90
CA VAL A 94 -4.81 -10.70 -15.16
C VAL A 94 -5.42 -9.30 -15.17
N ILE A 95 -6.14 -8.92 -14.11
CA ILE A 95 -6.74 -7.57 -13.99
C ILE A 95 -5.64 -6.50 -14.03
N PHE A 96 -4.54 -6.72 -13.32
CA PHE A 96 -3.40 -5.81 -13.32
C PHE A 96 -2.77 -5.69 -14.71
N PHE A 97 -2.51 -6.81 -15.38
CA PHE A 97 -1.89 -6.80 -16.70
C PHE A 97 -2.77 -6.10 -17.74
N VAL A 98 -4.09 -6.33 -17.70
CA VAL A 98 -5.05 -5.61 -18.55
C VAL A 98 -5.04 -4.11 -18.23
N SER A 99 -5.12 -3.74 -16.96
CA SER A 99 -5.10 -2.34 -16.52
C SER A 99 -3.80 -1.63 -16.92
N TYR A 100 -2.66 -2.27 -16.72
CA TYR A 100 -1.34 -1.79 -17.12
C TYR A 100 -1.25 -1.60 -18.64
N SER A 101 -1.76 -2.56 -19.42
CA SER A 101 -1.73 -2.50 -20.89
C SER A 101 -2.65 -1.44 -21.47
N MET A 102 -3.77 -1.16 -20.79
CA MET A 102 -4.75 -0.13 -21.18
C MET A 102 -4.38 1.27 -20.67
N THR A 103 -3.39 1.38 -19.78
CA THR A 103 -3.00 2.67 -19.20
C THR A 103 -2.28 3.53 -20.25
N ASP A 104 -2.83 4.71 -20.49
CA ASP A 104 -2.17 5.78 -21.23
C ASP A 104 -1.18 6.51 -20.31
N THR A 105 -0.02 6.88 -20.86
CA THR A 105 0.99 7.72 -20.19
C THR A 105 0.65 9.20 -20.26
N ASN A 106 -0.34 9.59 -21.07
CA ASN A 106 -0.92 10.92 -21.05
C ASN A 106 -1.78 11.10 -19.79
N VAL A 107 -1.15 11.58 -18.73
CA VAL A 107 -1.80 11.79 -17.43
C VAL A 107 -2.60 13.09 -17.41
N SER A 108 -3.64 13.15 -16.58
CA SER A 108 -4.41 14.37 -16.40
C SER A 108 -3.54 15.50 -15.80
N PRO A 109 -3.89 16.79 -15.99
CA PRO A 109 -3.14 17.89 -15.41
C PRO A 109 -2.94 17.79 -13.89
N TYR A 110 -3.90 17.18 -13.19
CA TYR A 110 -3.81 16.93 -11.74
C TYR A 110 -2.70 15.93 -11.39
N ILE A 111 -2.58 14.86 -12.17
CA ILE A 111 -1.52 13.87 -11.96
C ILE A 111 -0.18 14.41 -12.44
N GLN A 112 -0.15 15.18 -13.53
CA GLN A 112 1.06 15.85 -13.99
C GLN A 112 1.65 16.77 -12.91
N GLY A 113 0.82 17.61 -12.27
CA GLY A 113 1.30 18.46 -11.19
C GLY A 113 1.83 17.70 -9.97
N ALA A 114 1.37 16.46 -9.74
CA ALA A 114 1.96 15.60 -8.71
C ALA A 114 3.33 15.05 -9.16
N ILE A 115 3.44 14.59 -10.41
CA ILE A 115 4.70 14.14 -11.02
C ILE A 115 5.76 15.24 -10.91
N ASP A 116 5.42 16.46 -11.34
CA ASP A 116 6.34 17.60 -11.33
C ASP A 116 6.89 17.88 -9.92
N LYS A 117 6.04 17.78 -8.88
CA LYS A 117 6.47 17.96 -7.48
C LYS A 117 7.43 16.86 -7.01
N PHE A 118 7.19 15.61 -7.41
CA PHE A 118 8.09 14.52 -7.07
C PHE A 118 9.42 14.62 -7.84
N GLU A 119 9.40 15.06 -9.09
CA GLU A 119 10.61 15.29 -9.88
C GLU A 119 11.46 16.45 -9.32
N GLN A 120 10.83 17.52 -8.82
CA GLN A 120 11.52 18.57 -8.07
C GLN A 120 12.23 18.04 -6.81
N GLY A 121 11.67 17.00 -6.18
CA GLY A 121 12.27 16.27 -5.07
C GLY A 121 13.33 15.24 -5.48
N GLY A 122 13.68 15.15 -6.76
CA GLY A 122 14.70 14.24 -7.29
C GLY A 122 14.19 12.85 -7.69
N ALA A 123 12.87 12.62 -7.69
CA ALA A 123 12.31 11.39 -8.26
C ALA A 123 12.45 11.39 -9.79
N VAL A 124 12.58 10.20 -10.39
CA VAL A 124 12.63 10.04 -11.85
C VAL A 124 11.45 9.18 -12.28
N PHE A 125 10.57 9.72 -13.11
CA PHE A 125 9.47 8.97 -13.69
C PHE A 125 9.82 8.50 -15.10
N THR A 126 9.81 7.18 -15.29
CA THR A 126 9.85 6.58 -16.62
C THR A 126 8.44 6.21 -17.06
N GLU A 127 8.21 6.04 -18.36
CA GLU A 127 6.93 5.54 -18.89
C GLU A 127 6.53 4.20 -18.23
N GLY A 128 7.49 3.31 -17.98
CA GLY A 128 7.24 2.03 -17.32
C GLY A 128 6.77 2.20 -15.88
N ASN A 129 7.42 3.07 -15.10
CA ASN A 129 7.01 3.34 -13.72
C ASN A 129 5.62 4.00 -13.66
N LEU A 130 5.32 4.94 -14.56
CA LEU A 130 4.02 5.58 -14.62
C LEU A 130 2.90 4.60 -14.97
N LYS A 131 3.11 3.73 -15.98
CA LYS A 131 2.15 2.67 -16.30
C LYS A 131 1.96 1.70 -15.14
N PHE A 132 3.02 1.38 -14.41
CA PHE A 132 2.93 0.51 -13.23
C PHE A 132 2.08 1.14 -12.11
N ILE A 133 2.33 2.41 -11.78
CA ILE A 133 1.57 3.15 -10.77
C ILE A 133 0.10 3.25 -11.16
N SER A 134 -0.19 3.75 -12.37
CA SER A 134 -1.56 3.95 -12.83
C SER A 134 -2.32 2.63 -13.03
N GLY A 135 -1.65 1.59 -13.55
CA GLY A 135 -2.19 0.24 -13.63
C GLY A 135 -2.55 -0.33 -12.25
N GLY A 136 -1.71 -0.10 -11.24
CA GLY A 136 -1.96 -0.50 -9.86
C GLY A 136 -3.15 0.23 -9.21
N ILE A 137 -3.25 1.54 -9.42
CA ILE A 137 -4.40 2.34 -8.96
C ILE A 137 -5.68 1.83 -9.61
N SER A 138 -5.69 1.67 -10.94
CA SER A 138 -6.84 1.19 -11.69
C SER A 138 -7.29 -0.21 -11.25
N THR A 139 -6.33 -1.11 -11.03
CA THR A 139 -6.59 -2.45 -10.49
C THR A 139 -7.29 -2.38 -9.14
N THR A 140 -6.83 -1.49 -8.25
CA THR A 140 -7.43 -1.31 -6.93
C THR A 140 -8.87 -0.82 -7.04
N VAL A 141 -9.14 0.16 -7.90
CA VAL A 141 -10.50 0.67 -8.15
C VAL A 141 -11.42 -0.43 -8.66
N ILE A 142 -10.95 -1.24 -9.62
CA ILE A 142 -11.71 -2.39 -10.15
C ILE A 142 -12.04 -3.38 -9.03
N LEU A 143 -11.05 -3.74 -8.20
CA LEU A 143 -11.26 -4.67 -7.08
C LEU A 143 -12.25 -4.14 -6.05
N VAL A 144 -12.22 -2.82 -5.76
CA VAL A 144 -13.21 -2.19 -4.87
C VAL A 144 -14.62 -2.32 -5.43
N ILE A 145 -14.81 -2.05 -6.73
CA ILE A 145 -16.11 -2.20 -7.40
C ILE A 145 -16.57 -3.67 -7.37
N LEU A 146 -15.68 -4.61 -7.69
CA LEU A 146 -15.99 -6.04 -7.66
C LEU A 146 -16.33 -6.51 -6.24
N ALA A 147 -15.64 -6.01 -5.22
CA ALA A 147 -15.93 -6.32 -3.82
C ALA A 147 -17.31 -5.80 -3.41
N ALA A 148 -17.65 -4.55 -3.77
CA ALA A 148 -18.97 -3.99 -3.51
C ALA A 148 -20.09 -4.78 -4.22
N ALA A 149 -19.88 -5.13 -5.50
CA ALA A 149 -20.83 -5.95 -6.26
C ALA A 149 -20.99 -7.36 -5.65
N ALA A 150 -19.89 -8.01 -5.29
CA ALA A 150 -19.91 -9.32 -4.64
C ALA A 150 -20.65 -9.28 -3.29
N PHE A 151 -20.46 -8.21 -2.51
CA PHE A 151 -21.18 -7.99 -1.26
C PHE A 151 -22.70 -7.92 -1.50
N VAL A 152 -23.16 -7.06 -2.42
CA VAL A 152 -24.59 -6.94 -2.76
C VAL A 152 -25.17 -8.26 -3.26
N ILE A 153 -24.48 -8.94 -4.18
CA ILE A 153 -24.92 -10.24 -4.71
C ILE A 153 -25.02 -11.27 -3.59
N SER A 154 -24.05 -11.28 -2.66
CA SER A 154 -24.04 -12.23 -1.55
C SER A 154 -25.24 -12.05 -0.62
N GLU A 155 -25.58 -10.80 -0.26
CA GLU A 155 -26.74 -10.48 0.57
C GLU A 155 -28.05 -10.90 -0.13
N ILE A 156 -28.23 -10.54 -1.40
CA ILE A 156 -29.42 -10.94 -2.17
C ILE A 156 -29.53 -12.46 -2.23
N SER A 157 -28.43 -13.16 -2.54
CA SER A 157 -28.45 -14.63 -2.64
C SER A 157 -28.76 -15.32 -1.31
N ASN A 158 -28.40 -14.70 -0.18
CA ASN A 158 -28.71 -15.21 1.14
C ASN A 158 -30.16 -14.96 1.55
N LEU A 159 -30.81 -13.91 1.03
CA LEU A 159 -32.25 -13.67 1.27
C LEU A 159 -33.15 -14.72 0.59
N PHE A 160 -32.65 -15.37 -0.46
CA PHE A 160 -33.37 -16.42 -1.19
C PHE A 160 -32.96 -17.85 -0.80
N LYS A 161 -32.09 -18.01 0.20
CA LYS A 161 -31.72 -19.30 0.80
C LYS A 161 -32.34 -19.42 2.19
#